data_AF-A0A8J4EY65-F1
#
_entry.id   AF-A0A8J4EY65-F1
#
_cell.length_a   1.000
_cell.length_b   1.000
_cell.length_c   1.000
_cell.angle_alpha   90.00
_cell.angle_beta   90.00
_cell.angle_gamma   90.00
#
_symmetry.space_group_name_H-M   'P 1'
#
loop_
_entity.id
_entity.type
_entity.pdbx_description
1 polymer ?
#
loop_
_entity_poly.entity_id
_entity_poly.type
_entity_poly.pdbx_seq_one_letter_code
_entity_poly.pdbx_strand_id
1 'polypeptide(L)'
;MGDSDGDRDGMTVFTDTVDGTFSLQSYCIKVIDTPAFQRLRGLSQLGVTKYVFPGAVHSRFEHSLGTARKSYKVARNIFKQQGAAAADGVGVDMDEEDVKFVTLAGLTHDLGHGPLSHPFENFLKRLGITHWRHEDMSGRILDYIVTNYDVDITRSDIPRITELIHGLPPEHRQGAGGGLWRQGRRFLFDIVANKRNGCVIKPP
;
A
#
# COMPACT_ATOMS: atom_id res chain seq x y z
N MET A 1 0.34 -20.61 30.95
CA MET A 1 1.71 -20.29 30.49
C MET A 1 1.56 -19.11 29.56
N GLY A 2 2.00 -17.95 30.05
CA GLY A 2 1.68 -16.64 29.49
C GLY A 2 2.33 -16.43 28.13
N ASP A 3 1.51 -16.05 27.16
CA ASP A 3 1.94 -15.55 25.87
C ASP A 3 2.45 -14.11 26.07
N SER A 4 3.57 -13.82 25.43
CA SER A 4 4.39 -12.64 25.66
C SER A 4 3.69 -11.31 25.32
N ASP A 5 3.46 -10.50 26.34
CA ASP A 5 2.94 -9.12 26.26
C ASP A 5 3.91 -8.08 25.68
N GLY A 6 4.97 -8.51 24.98
CA GLY A 6 6.07 -7.65 24.53
C GLY A 6 5.88 -6.92 23.19
N ASP A 7 4.80 -7.18 22.44
CA ASP A 7 4.64 -6.72 21.04
C ASP A 7 3.45 -5.76 20.82
N ARG A 8 2.84 -5.23 21.90
CA ARG A 8 1.69 -4.31 21.80
C ARG A 8 2.06 -2.83 21.85
N ASP A 9 3.33 -2.50 22.10
CA ASP A 9 3.75 -1.13 22.31
C ASP A 9 3.75 -0.37 20.97
N GLY A 10 2.73 0.48 20.75
CA GLY A 10 2.57 1.29 19.55
C GLY A 10 1.66 0.72 18.44
N MET A 11 0.94 -0.38 18.67
CA MET A 11 -0.09 -0.84 17.72
C MET A 11 -1.46 -0.20 18.02
N THR A 12 -2.07 0.45 17.03
CA THR A 12 -3.45 0.95 17.15
C THR A 12 -4.45 -0.07 16.63
N VAL A 13 -5.52 -0.26 17.41
CA VAL A 13 -6.64 -1.13 17.04
C VAL A 13 -7.68 -0.32 16.28
N PHE A 14 -8.05 -0.81 15.10
CA PHE A 14 -9.11 -0.30 14.25
C PHE A 14 -10.26 -1.30 14.23
N THR A 15 -11.48 -0.80 14.11
CA THR A 15 -12.67 -1.61 13.84
C THR A 15 -13.24 -1.17 12.50
N ASP A 16 -13.31 -2.13 11.58
CA ASP A 16 -13.85 -1.95 10.24
C ASP A 16 -15.02 -2.93 10.01
N THR A 17 -15.94 -2.56 9.14
CA THR A 17 -17.14 -3.36 8.84
C THR A 17 -16.84 -4.57 7.97
N VAL A 18 -15.75 -4.55 7.19
CA VAL A 18 -15.33 -5.63 6.30
C VAL A 18 -14.32 -6.55 7.00
N ASP A 19 -13.28 -5.97 7.59
CA ASP A 19 -12.16 -6.72 8.17
C ASP A 19 -12.30 -6.98 9.69
N GLY A 20 -13.37 -6.49 10.32
CA GLY A 20 -13.60 -6.62 11.75
C GLY A 20 -12.62 -5.78 12.58
N THR A 21 -12.25 -6.26 13.77
CA THR A 21 -11.25 -5.57 14.60
C THR A 21 -9.84 -6.06 14.27
N PHE A 22 -8.93 -5.13 13.95
CA PHE A 22 -7.55 -5.44 13.60
C PHE A 22 -6.57 -4.38 14.11
N SER A 23 -5.29 -4.76 14.23
CA SER A 23 -4.21 -3.83 14.53
C SER A 23 -3.33 -3.56 13.31
N LEU A 24 -2.74 -2.35 13.29
CA LEU A 24 -1.67 -1.98 12.39
C LEU A 24 -0.41 -1.65 13.20
N GLN A 25 0.75 -1.84 12.56
CA GLN A 25 2.06 -1.60 13.15
C GLN A 25 2.29 -0.10 13.38
N SER A 26 3.12 0.22 14.37
CA SER A 26 3.47 1.61 14.76
C SER A 26 3.94 2.47 13.58
N TYR A 27 4.75 1.91 12.67
CA TYR A 27 5.21 2.62 11.47
C TYR A 27 4.07 3.01 10.51
N CYS A 28 2.94 2.29 10.52
CA CYS A 28 1.74 2.67 9.79
C CYS A 28 1.01 3.81 10.51
N ILE A 29 0.91 3.74 11.84
CA ILE A 29 0.18 4.72 12.65
C ILE A 29 0.77 6.12 12.47
N LYS A 30 2.10 6.26 12.51
CA LYS A 30 2.76 7.55 12.29
C LYS A 30 2.42 8.18 10.93
N VAL A 31 2.26 7.36 9.88
CA VAL A 31 1.83 7.85 8.55
C VAL A 31 0.35 8.20 8.55
N ILE A 32 -0.49 7.36 9.20
CA ILE A 32 -1.93 7.55 9.30
C ILE A 32 -2.26 8.87 9.99
N ASP A 33 -1.54 9.23 11.04
CA ASP A 33 -1.77 10.44 11.85
C ASP A 33 -1.31 11.74 11.17
N THR A 34 -0.85 11.68 9.92
CA THR A 34 -0.52 12.87 9.15
C THR A 34 -1.75 13.50 8.48
N PRO A 35 -1.81 14.84 8.35
CA PRO A 35 -2.89 15.52 7.62
C PRO A 35 -3.06 15.02 6.18
N ALA A 36 -1.94 14.70 5.52
CA ALA A 36 -1.94 14.19 4.14
C ALA A 36 -2.70 12.87 4.01
N PHE A 37 -2.55 11.96 4.98
CA PHE A 37 -3.27 10.69 5.04
C PHE A 37 -4.72 10.87 5.52
N GLN A 38 -4.95 11.68 6.56
CA GLN A 38 -6.31 11.97 7.06
C GLN A 38 -7.23 12.60 6.00
N ARG A 39 -6.65 13.30 5.01
CA ARG A 39 -7.37 13.81 3.81
C ARG A 39 -8.20 12.72 3.11
N LEU A 40 -7.73 11.47 3.12
CA LEU A 40 -8.40 10.36 2.44
C LEU A 40 -9.82 10.09 2.97
N ARG A 41 -10.14 10.52 4.20
CA ARG A 41 -11.51 10.42 4.76
C ARG A 41 -12.53 11.20 3.95
N GLY A 42 -12.12 12.30 3.33
CA GLY A 42 -12.97 13.13 2.48
C GLY A 42 -13.09 12.64 1.03
N LEU A 43 -12.33 11.61 0.65
CA LEU A 43 -12.29 11.10 -0.73
C LEU A 43 -13.09 9.80 -0.81
N SER A 44 -14.15 9.80 -1.62
CA SER A 44 -14.93 8.59 -1.88
C SER A 44 -14.15 7.60 -2.73
N GLN A 45 -14.14 6.33 -2.34
CA GLN A 45 -13.54 5.24 -3.09
C GLN A 45 -14.14 5.16 -4.51
N LEU A 46 -15.47 5.23 -4.60
CA LEU A 46 -16.21 5.06 -5.86
C LEU A 46 -16.65 6.39 -6.49
N GLY A 47 -16.15 7.53 -6.00
CA GLY A 47 -16.38 8.85 -6.59
C GLY A 47 -17.86 9.24 -6.65
N VAL A 48 -18.41 9.32 -7.87
CA VAL A 48 -19.82 9.73 -8.11
C VAL A 48 -20.82 8.60 -7.89
N THR A 49 -20.37 7.35 -7.80
CA THR A 49 -21.24 6.18 -7.61
C THR A 49 -22.09 6.27 -6.34
N LYS A 50 -21.60 6.96 -5.31
CA LYS A 50 -22.35 7.24 -4.07
C LYS A 50 -23.67 8.00 -4.28
N TYR A 51 -23.82 8.73 -5.40
CA TYR A 51 -25.05 9.44 -5.75
C TYR A 51 -26.10 8.53 -6.42
N VAL A 52 -25.68 7.35 -6.89
CA VAL A 52 -26.56 6.33 -7.48
C VAL A 52 -26.82 5.20 -6.48
N PHE A 53 -25.81 4.82 -5.71
CA PHE A 53 -25.86 3.76 -4.71
C PHE A 53 -25.57 4.34 -3.32
N PRO A 54 -26.59 4.52 -2.46
CA PRO A 54 -26.43 5.13 -1.14
C PRO A 54 -25.49 4.36 -0.20
N GLY A 55 -25.24 3.06 -0.45
CA GLY A 55 -24.29 2.25 0.31
C GLY A 55 -22.82 2.46 -0.08
N ALA A 56 -22.54 3.10 -1.22
CA ALA A 56 -21.17 3.32 -1.73
C ALA A 56 -20.48 4.52 -1.08
N VAL A 57 -20.57 4.65 0.25
CA VAL A 57 -20.06 5.79 1.03
C VAL A 57 -18.63 5.61 1.53
N HIS A 58 -18.05 4.42 1.35
CA HIS A 58 -16.69 4.11 1.79
C HIS A 58 -15.67 5.13 1.26
N SER A 59 -14.81 5.57 2.16
CA SER A 59 -13.72 6.48 1.85
C SER A 59 -12.43 5.74 1.50
N ARG A 60 -11.52 6.42 0.78
CA ARG A 60 -10.19 5.88 0.48
C ARG A 60 -9.36 5.60 1.73
N PHE A 61 -9.70 6.25 2.84
CA PHE A 61 -9.05 6.03 4.14
C PHE A 61 -9.24 4.58 4.61
N GLU A 62 -10.49 4.12 4.70
CA GLU A 62 -10.87 2.76 5.13
C GLU A 62 -10.27 1.72 4.18
N HIS A 63 -10.37 1.98 2.87
CA HIS A 63 -9.77 1.15 1.83
C HIS A 63 -8.25 1.00 2.00
N SER A 64 -7.55 2.10 2.31
CA SER A 64 -6.09 2.09 2.53
C SER A 64 -5.70 1.32 3.78
N LEU A 65 -6.47 1.42 4.87
CA LEU A 65 -6.24 0.64 6.08
C LEU A 65 -6.43 -0.87 5.84
N GLY A 66 -7.53 -1.26 5.18
CA GLY A 66 -7.81 -2.65 4.83
C GLY A 66 -6.76 -3.23 3.89
N THR A 67 -6.31 -2.44 2.90
CA THR A 67 -5.23 -2.83 1.98
C THR A 67 -3.92 -3.05 2.73
N ALA A 68 -3.54 -2.15 3.64
CA ALA A 68 -2.34 -2.30 4.47
C ALA A 68 -2.41 -3.59 5.32
N ARG A 69 -3.55 -3.85 5.95
CA ARG A 69 -3.76 -5.04 6.78
C ARG A 69 -3.62 -6.33 5.98
N LYS A 70 -4.24 -6.40 4.79
CA LYS A 70 -4.14 -7.56 3.90
C LYS A 70 -2.70 -7.72 3.37
N SER A 71 -2.03 -6.62 3.05
CA SER A 71 -0.65 -6.61 2.56
C SER A 71 0.28 -7.19 3.61
N TYR A 72 0.14 -6.75 4.86
CA TYR A 72 0.88 -7.29 5.99
C TYR A 72 0.62 -8.79 6.20
N LYS A 73 -0.65 -9.23 6.21
CA LYS A 73 -0.99 -10.65 6.41
C LYS A 73 -0.34 -11.54 5.36
N VAL A 74 -0.43 -11.16 4.08
CA VAL A 74 0.17 -11.93 2.98
C VAL A 74 1.69 -11.94 3.09
N ALA A 75 2.31 -10.77 3.24
CA ALA A 75 3.76 -10.62 3.38
C ALA A 75 4.31 -11.42 4.57
N ARG A 76 3.66 -11.32 5.74
CA ARG A 76 4.07 -12.01 6.97
C ARG A 76 3.94 -13.52 6.84
N ASN A 77 2.91 -14.01 6.14
CA ASN A 77 2.74 -15.44 5.90
C ASN A 77 3.83 -15.98 4.97
N ILE A 78 4.15 -15.27 3.89
CA ILE A 78 5.25 -15.64 2.99
C ILE A 78 6.58 -15.67 3.75
N PHE A 79 6.89 -14.62 4.51
CA PHE A 79 8.09 -14.54 5.34
C PHE A 79 8.21 -15.70 6.33
N LYS A 80 7.11 -16.11 6.98
CA LYS A 80 7.13 -17.26 7.91
C LYS A 80 7.34 -18.60 7.21
N GLN A 81 6.85 -18.76 5.99
CA GLN A 81 6.90 -20.02 5.24
C GLN A 81 8.18 -20.17 4.41
N GLN A 82 8.95 -19.09 4.22
CA GLN A 82 10.11 -19.08 3.34
C GLN A 82 11.19 -20.11 3.73
N GLY A 83 11.41 -20.33 5.02
CA GLY A 83 12.41 -21.29 5.51
C GLY A 83 12.04 -22.74 5.22
N ALA A 84 10.75 -23.08 5.27
CA ALA A 84 10.27 -24.41 4.89
C ALA A 84 10.34 -24.61 3.36
N ALA A 85 9.94 -23.61 2.58
CA ALA A 85 10.01 -23.65 1.12
C ALA A 85 11.46 -23.68 0.57
N ALA A 86 12.42 -23.11 1.31
CA ALA A 86 13.84 -23.16 0.97
C ALA A 86 14.38 -24.60 0.98
N ALA A 87 13.87 -25.47 1.86
CA ALA A 87 14.24 -26.89 1.89
C ALA A 87 13.81 -27.64 0.62
N ASP A 88 12.74 -27.19 -0.03
CA ASP A 88 12.21 -27.75 -1.28
C ASP A 88 12.79 -27.09 -2.55
N GLY A 89 13.77 -26.17 -2.40
CA GLY A 89 14.37 -25.44 -3.53
C GLY A 89 13.49 -24.34 -4.14
N VAL A 90 12.40 -23.96 -3.46
CA VAL A 90 11.44 -22.92 -3.90
C VAL A 90 11.43 -21.72 -2.94
N GLY A 91 12.45 -21.60 -2.08
CA GLY A 91 12.57 -20.53 -1.09
C GLY A 91 12.61 -19.14 -1.72
N VAL A 92 12.00 -18.18 -1.04
CA VAL A 92 12.14 -16.75 -1.32
C VAL A 92 13.07 -16.12 -0.28
N ASP A 93 13.80 -15.08 -0.67
CA ASP A 93 14.68 -14.31 0.22
C ASP A 93 13.97 -13.00 0.61
N MET A 94 13.14 -13.09 1.65
CA MET A 94 12.37 -11.98 2.21
C MET A 94 12.87 -11.64 3.62
N ASP A 95 13.01 -10.35 3.91
CA ASP A 95 13.35 -9.85 5.25
C ASP A 95 12.18 -9.10 5.91
N GLU A 96 12.36 -8.67 7.16
CA GLU A 96 11.35 -7.88 7.88
C GLU A 96 11.12 -6.50 7.25
N GLU A 97 12.13 -5.93 6.57
CA GLU A 97 11.97 -4.66 5.85
C GLU A 97 11.03 -4.82 4.65
N ASP A 98 11.07 -5.94 3.94
CA ASP A 98 10.12 -6.23 2.86
C ASP A 98 8.68 -6.27 3.35
N VAL A 99 8.45 -6.91 4.50
CA VAL A 99 7.12 -6.95 5.13
C VAL A 99 6.64 -5.53 5.41
N LYS A 100 7.53 -4.69 5.97
CA LYS A 100 7.26 -3.28 6.23
C LYS A 100 6.96 -2.50 4.93
N PHE A 101 7.79 -2.63 3.90
CA PHE A 101 7.60 -1.91 2.62
C PHE A 101 6.35 -2.33 1.88
N VAL A 102 6.01 -3.62 1.84
CA VAL A 102 4.75 -4.11 1.27
C VAL A 102 3.54 -3.57 2.03
N THR A 103 3.62 -3.55 3.37
CA THR A 103 2.55 -2.98 4.21
C THR A 103 2.37 -1.49 3.94
N LEU A 104 3.47 -0.73 3.92
CA LEU A 104 3.47 0.71 3.65
C LEU A 104 3.02 1.04 2.23
N ALA A 105 3.41 0.25 1.23
CA ALA A 105 2.92 0.41 -0.13
C ALA A 105 1.40 0.20 -0.20
N GLY A 106 0.88 -0.85 0.45
CA GLY A 106 -0.57 -1.07 0.58
C GLY A 106 -1.29 0.09 1.26
N LEU A 107 -0.70 0.65 2.32
CA LEU A 107 -1.25 1.80 3.05
C LEU A 107 -1.26 3.07 2.19
N THR A 108 -0.19 3.34 1.45
CA THR A 108 0.06 4.65 0.84
C THR A 108 -0.29 4.73 -0.64
N HIS A 109 -0.71 3.62 -1.26
CA HIS A 109 -0.97 3.57 -2.71
C HIS A 109 -1.99 4.58 -3.22
N ASP A 110 -2.96 4.96 -2.38
CA ASP A 110 -4.06 5.85 -2.71
C ASP A 110 -3.84 7.31 -2.30
N LEU A 111 -2.68 7.64 -1.69
CA LEU A 111 -2.37 9.00 -1.21
C LEU A 111 -2.55 10.07 -2.29
N GLY A 112 -2.23 9.74 -3.54
CA GLY A 112 -2.23 10.62 -4.70
C GLY A 112 -3.60 10.90 -5.32
N HIS A 113 -4.68 10.24 -4.88
CA HIS A 113 -5.99 10.48 -5.48
C HIS A 113 -6.49 11.92 -5.26
N GLY A 114 -6.94 12.53 -6.36
CA GLY A 114 -7.61 13.82 -6.35
C GLY A 114 -9.10 13.74 -5.99
N PRO A 115 -9.81 14.89 -5.97
CA PRO A 115 -11.26 14.94 -5.75
C PRO A 115 -12.00 14.01 -6.70
N LEU A 116 -13.07 13.35 -6.27
CA LEU A 116 -13.82 12.38 -7.09
C LEU A 116 -12.99 11.21 -7.64
N SER A 117 -11.74 11.00 -7.24
CA SER A 117 -10.92 9.84 -7.62
C SER A 117 -10.66 9.76 -9.15
N HIS A 118 -10.91 8.63 -9.81
CA HIS A 118 -10.63 8.47 -11.25
C HIS A 118 -11.30 9.50 -12.18
N PRO A 119 -12.54 9.96 -11.94
CA PRO A 119 -13.12 11.11 -12.64
C PRO A 119 -12.19 12.33 -12.76
N PHE A 120 -11.37 12.63 -11.74
CA PHE A 120 -10.44 13.76 -11.79
C PHE A 120 -9.27 13.52 -12.73
N GLU A 121 -8.70 12.31 -12.75
CA GLU A 121 -7.69 11.93 -13.75
C GLU A 121 -8.23 12.08 -15.17
N ASN A 122 -9.45 11.61 -15.39
CA ASN A 122 -10.10 11.70 -16.69
C ASN A 122 -10.38 13.15 -17.08
N PHE A 123 -10.75 13.99 -16.11
CA PHE A 123 -10.92 15.43 -16.33
C PHE A 123 -9.60 16.11 -16.71
N LEU A 124 -8.51 15.84 -15.99
CA LEU A 124 -7.17 16.37 -16.32
C LEU A 124 -6.72 15.95 -17.72
N LYS A 125 -6.94 14.68 -18.09
CA LYS A 125 -6.64 14.17 -19.44
C LYS A 125 -7.42 14.94 -20.52
N ARG A 126 -8.70 15.26 -20.29
CA ARG A 126 -9.52 16.07 -21.21
C ARG A 126 -9.02 17.51 -21.34
N LEU A 127 -8.32 18.04 -20.34
CA LEU A 127 -7.66 19.35 -20.39
C LEU A 127 -6.26 19.31 -21.01
N GLY A 128 -5.81 18.16 -21.52
CA GLY A 128 -4.47 17.98 -22.09
C GLY A 128 -3.38 17.67 -21.07
N ILE A 129 -3.73 17.49 -19.79
CA ILE A 129 -2.77 17.08 -18.74
C ILE A 129 -2.76 15.54 -18.67
N THR A 130 -1.87 14.93 -19.46
CA THR A 130 -1.84 13.46 -19.66
C THR A 130 -0.87 12.72 -18.74
N HIS A 131 0.10 13.42 -18.16
CA HIS A 131 1.16 12.81 -17.33
C HIS A 131 0.80 12.72 -15.84
N TRP A 132 -0.39 13.15 -15.45
CA TRP A 132 -0.84 13.03 -14.06
C TRP A 132 -1.40 11.63 -13.83
N ARG A 133 -0.83 10.92 -12.85
CA ARG A 133 -1.33 9.63 -12.36
C ARG A 133 -1.37 9.66 -10.83
N HIS A 134 -2.39 9.07 -10.23
CA HIS A 134 -2.48 9.05 -8.77
C HIS A 134 -1.33 8.26 -8.16
N GLU A 135 -0.80 7.22 -8.82
CA GLU A 135 0.36 6.47 -8.33
C GLU A 135 1.62 7.35 -8.21
N ASP A 136 1.89 8.20 -9.22
CA ASP A 136 3.04 9.13 -9.17
C ASP A 136 2.86 10.15 -8.04
N MET A 137 1.63 10.62 -7.87
CA MET A 137 1.29 11.57 -6.81
C MET A 137 1.35 10.92 -5.42
N SER A 138 1.02 9.64 -5.29
CA SER A 138 1.16 8.88 -4.04
C SER A 138 2.61 8.87 -3.57
N GLY A 139 3.56 8.60 -4.48
CA GLY A 139 4.99 8.65 -4.17
C GLY A 139 5.45 10.05 -3.76
N ARG A 140 4.98 11.10 -4.44
CA ARG A 140 5.31 12.50 -4.08
C ARG A 140 4.75 12.92 -2.73
N ILE A 141 3.52 12.50 -2.40
CA ILE A 141 2.92 12.81 -1.10
C ILE A 141 3.60 12.00 0.00
N LEU A 142 4.02 10.77 -0.27
CA LEU A 142 4.84 10.00 0.66
C LEU A 142 6.17 10.71 0.96
N ASP A 143 6.87 11.21 -0.06
CA ASP A 143 8.10 11.99 0.13
C ASP A 143 7.85 13.28 0.94
N TYR A 144 6.73 13.95 0.69
CA TYR A 144 6.30 15.08 1.51
C TYR A 144 6.07 14.67 2.97
N ILE A 145 5.40 13.55 3.24
CA ILE A 145 5.17 13.05 4.60
C ILE A 145 6.51 12.77 5.29
N VAL A 146 7.39 12.02 4.64
CA VAL A 146 8.72 11.64 5.16
C VAL A 146 9.60 12.88 5.44
N THR A 147 9.42 13.94 4.66
CA THR A 147 10.20 15.17 4.81
C THR A 147 9.70 16.06 5.96
N ASN A 148 8.40 16.04 6.26
CA ASN A 148 7.77 17.07 7.11
C ASN A 148 7.23 16.54 8.45
N TYR A 149 7.19 15.22 8.65
CA TYR A 149 6.64 14.60 9.85
C TYR A 149 7.61 13.55 10.42
N ASP A 150 7.57 13.35 11.73
CA ASP A 150 8.30 12.26 12.38
C ASP A 150 7.60 10.93 12.07
N VAL A 151 8.11 10.22 11.07
CA VAL A 151 7.61 8.91 10.65
C VAL A 151 8.76 7.90 10.60
N ASP A 152 8.46 6.62 10.80
CA ASP A 152 9.47 5.56 10.79
C ASP A 152 9.81 5.11 9.36
N ILE A 153 10.01 6.06 8.44
CA ILE A 153 10.32 5.84 7.02
C ILE A 153 11.43 6.81 6.64
N THR A 154 12.49 6.30 6.01
CA THR A 154 13.60 7.13 5.53
C THR A 154 13.42 7.49 4.06
N ARG A 155 14.10 8.55 3.60
CA ARG A 155 14.08 8.92 2.17
C ARG A 155 14.64 7.81 1.26
N SER A 156 15.55 6.98 1.75
CA SER A 156 16.07 5.81 1.01
C SER A 156 15.04 4.70 0.82
N ASP A 157 13.96 4.68 1.60
CA ASP A 157 12.91 3.66 1.52
C ASP A 157 11.86 4.01 0.45
N ILE A 158 11.67 5.30 0.16
CA ILE A 158 10.65 5.81 -0.75
C ILE A 158 10.69 5.15 -2.13
N PRO A 159 11.87 4.96 -2.79
CA PRO A 159 11.91 4.29 -4.09
C PRO A 159 11.33 2.87 -4.04
N ARG A 160 11.64 2.09 -2.99
CA ARG A 160 11.13 0.71 -2.86
C ARG A 160 9.62 0.68 -2.66
N ILE A 161 9.08 1.57 -1.81
CA ILE A 161 7.64 1.67 -1.58
C ILE A 161 6.93 2.12 -2.85
N THR A 162 7.48 3.12 -3.54
CA THR A 162 6.91 3.69 -4.77
C THR A 162 6.95 2.68 -5.93
N GLU A 163 8.00 1.89 -6.06
CA GLU A 163 8.08 0.76 -6.98
C GLU A 163 6.93 -0.24 -6.78
N LEU A 164 6.61 -0.58 -5.52
CA LEU A 164 5.50 -1.47 -5.18
C LEU A 164 4.12 -0.84 -5.48
N ILE A 165 3.96 0.48 -5.32
CA ILE A 165 2.73 1.20 -5.66
C ILE A 165 2.50 1.22 -7.18
N HIS A 166 3.54 1.51 -7.96
CA HIS A 166 3.43 1.55 -9.41
C HIS A 166 3.14 0.19 -10.02
N GLY A 167 3.61 -0.89 -9.38
CA GLY A 167 3.64 -2.21 -9.99
C GLY A 167 4.61 -2.27 -11.18
N LEU A 168 5.07 -3.46 -11.53
CA LEU A 168 5.98 -3.62 -12.68
C LEU A 168 5.19 -3.56 -13.99
N PRO A 169 5.62 -2.75 -14.97
CA PRO A 169 5.08 -2.84 -16.33
C PRO A 169 5.38 -4.22 -16.92
N PRO A 170 4.47 -4.82 -17.72
CA PRO A 170 4.68 -6.11 -18.40
C PRO A 170 5.95 -6.17 -19.27
N GLU A 171 6.41 -5.01 -19.71
CA GLU A 171 7.51 -4.77 -20.65
C GLU A 171 8.89 -4.69 -20.00
N HIS A 172 8.99 -4.69 -18.66
CA HIS A 172 10.25 -4.71 -17.91
C HIS A 172 10.88 -6.13 -17.77
N ARG A 173 10.72 -6.98 -18.79
CA ARG A 173 11.26 -8.36 -18.81
C ARG A 173 12.78 -8.43 -18.99
N GLN A 174 13.46 -7.33 -19.35
CA GLN A 174 14.92 -7.29 -19.53
C GLN A 174 15.53 -6.01 -18.90
N GLY A 175 16.25 -6.16 -17.78
CA GLY A 175 17.28 -5.19 -17.31
C GLY A 175 16.86 -3.94 -16.53
N ALA A 176 15.61 -3.48 -16.59
CA ALA A 176 15.24 -2.16 -16.06
C ALA A 176 14.41 -2.16 -14.76
N GLY A 177 14.28 -3.28 -14.07
CA GLY A 177 13.58 -3.29 -12.77
C GLY A 177 14.40 -2.59 -11.69
N GLY A 178 13.70 -1.94 -10.76
CA GLY A 178 14.28 -1.22 -9.63
C GLY A 178 14.94 -2.12 -8.59
N GLY A 179 15.24 -1.56 -7.41
CA GLY A 179 16.08 -2.20 -6.40
C GLY A 179 15.58 -3.59 -5.99
N LEU A 180 14.27 -3.72 -5.72
CA LEU A 180 13.64 -4.97 -5.29
C LEU A 180 13.63 -6.02 -6.40
N TRP A 181 13.47 -5.59 -7.66
CA TRP A 181 13.47 -6.50 -8.80
C TRP A 181 14.85 -7.14 -9.04
N ARG A 182 15.91 -6.34 -8.91
CA ARG A 182 17.30 -6.80 -9.08
C ARG A 182 17.75 -7.73 -7.96
N GLN A 183 17.13 -7.62 -6.79
CA GLN A 183 17.36 -8.49 -5.63
C GLN A 183 16.53 -9.79 -5.66
N GLY A 184 15.81 -10.09 -6.73
CA GLY A 184 15.02 -11.32 -6.84
C GLY A 184 13.66 -11.28 -6.13
N ARG A 185 13.26 -10.15 -5.54
CA ARG A 185 12.02 -9.98 -4.75
C ARG A 185 10.78 -9.69 -5.60
N ARG A 186 10.67 -10.37 -6.76
CA ARG A 186 9.66 -10.08 -7.80
C ARG A 186 8.22 -10.34 -7.37
N PHE A 187 8.02 -11.29 -6.47
CA PHE A 187 6.70 -11.72 -5.99
C PHE A 187 6.01 -10.65 -5.13
N LEU A 188 6.76 -9.72 -4.52
CA LEU A 188 6.20 -8.66 -3.67
C LEU A 188 5.29 -7.70 -4.46
N PHE A 189 5.59 -7.50 -5.75
CA PHE A 189 4.81 -6.63 -6.64
C PHE A 189 3.42 -7.20 -6.95
N ASP A 190 3.25 -8.52 -6.85
CA ASP A 190 1.96 -9.19 -7.08
C ASP A 190 1.02 -9.07 -5.87
N ILE A 191 1.49 -8.50 -4.75
CA ILE A 191 0.69 -8.26 -3.54
C ILE A 191 -0.10 -6.96 -3.68
N VAL A 192 0.58 -5.81 -3.78
CA VAL A 192 -0.08 -4.48 -3.71
C VAL A 192 -0.66 -4.03 -5.06
N ALA A 193 0.09 -4.22 -6.14
CA ALA A 193 -0.26 -3.73 -7.47
C ALA A 193 0.13 -4.75 -8.55
N ASN A 194 -0.64 -5.83 -8.63
CA ASN A 194 -0.47 -6.88 -9.62
C ASN A 194 -0.93 -6.41 -11.01
N LYS A 195 0.01 -5.85 -11.78
CA LYS A 195 -0.22 -5.44 -13.18
C LYS A 195 -0.14 -6.60 -14.18
N ARG A 196 0.12 -7.84 -13.74
CA ARG A 196 0.19 -9.03 -14.61
C ARG A 196 -1.19 -9.65 -14.90
N ASN A 197 -2.05 -9.72 -13.89
CA ASN A 197 -3.38 -10.31 -14.03
C ASN A 197 -4.49 -9.53 -13.31
N GLY A 198 -4.17 -8.43 -12.63
CA GLY A 198 -5.15 -7.62 -11.91
C GLY A 198 -5.65 -8.20 -10.58
N CYS A 199 -5.22 -9.41 -10.19
CA CYS A 199 -5.53 -9.97 -8.87
C CYS A 199 -4.72 -9.25 -7.80
N VAL A 200 -5.35 -8.30 -7.11
CA VAL A 200 -4.78 -7.55 -6.00
C VAL A 200 -5.63 -7.72 -4.75
N ILE A 201 -5.01 -7.57 -3.58
CA ILE A 201 -5.67 -7.69 -2.27
C ILE A 201 -6.49 -6.46 -1.86
N LYS A 202 -6.71 -5.52 -2.79
CA LYS A 202 -7.46 -4.29 -2.53
C LYS A 202 -8.94 -4.65 -2.21
N PRO A 203 -9.49 -4.25 -1.05
CA PRO A 203 -10.91 -4.45 -0.76
C PRO A 203 -11.79 -3.76 -1.81
N PRO A 204 -13.01 -4.25 -2.06
CA PRO A 204 -13.95 -3.60 -2.97
C PRO A 204 -14.28 -2.16 -2.57
#